data_AF-A0A9Y1FPI0-F1
#
_entry.id   AF-A0A9Y1FPI0-F1
#
_cell.length_a   1.000
_cell.length_b   1.000
_cell.length_c   1.000
_cell.angle_alpha   90.00
_cell.angle_beta   90.00
_cell.angle_gamma   90.00
#
_symmetry.space_group_name_H-M   'P 1'
#
loop_
_entity.id
_entity.type
_entity.pdbx_description
1 polymer ?
#
loop_
_entity_poly.entity_id
_entity_poly.type
_entity_poly.pdbx_seq_one_letter_code
_entity_poly.pdbx_strand_id
1 'polypeptide(L)'
;MNSFQLNDEEKKQILSKYAEFSSLRGEPNQELDQYFVTQDTSLKRALLFQPEEYENKWIIFLGDMDLVGFHLGLLAKPKDLAVLDIDKRMPEIVFSMKFNYKIRSARYINHDLRIRMLAVLKNQYDFIFTESPMTIEGNEVFLSRAVQCAKKDGDSRIILSTDIKEEKKDELYSLFDQMNLEVEQHIKDFNKYSFKTVLGKTNSDLFILRVLENSKENIVNHYLGPMFFREIEQKTKPYRCKCGNIIEIGKEMSSVDELYEKGCPKCGHKEVFVYNSSIKLE
;
A
#
# COMPACT_ATOMS: atom_id res chain seq x y z
N MET A 1 -0.56 4.40 -23.55
CA MET A 1 0.32 5.58 -23.36
C MET A 1 1.74 5.20 -23.77
N ASN A 2 2.47 6.09 -24.44
CA ASN A 2 3.91 5.91 -24.63
C ASN A 2 4.58 6.26 -23.30
N SER A 3 5.28 5.31 -22.69
CA SER A 3 6.05 5.56 -21.47
C SER A 3 7.13 6.60 -21.75
N PHE A 4 7.31 7.55 -20.82
CA PHE A 4 8.42 8.50 -20.91
C PHE A 4 9.74 7.74 -20.80
N GLN A 5 10.70 8.08 -21.68
CA GLN A 5 12.03 7.50 -21.66
C GLN A 5 13.05 8.59 -21.39
N LEU A 6 13.75 8.44 -20.28
CA LEU A 6 14.97 9.19 -20.00
C LEU A 6 16.08 8.77 -20.95
N ASN A 7 16.97 9.69 -21.31
CA ASN A 7 18.21 9.28 -21.95
C ASN A 7 19.12 8.54 -20.95
N ASP A 8 20.10 7.81 -21.46
CA ASP A 8 20.97 6.95 -20.64
C ASP A 8 21.77 7.73 -19.58
N GLU A 9 22.16 8.97 -19.89
CA GLU A 9 22.94 9.81 -18.98
C GLU A 9 22.07 10.32 -17.82
N GLU A 10 20.89 10.85 -18.10
CA GLU A 10 19.91 11.28 -17.10
C GLU A 10 19.51 10.11 -16.21
N LYS A 11 19.22 8.95 -16.80
CA LYS A 11 18.91 7.73 -16.07
C LYS A 11 20.05 7.38 -15.12
N LYS A 12 21.30 7.37 -15.59
CA LYS A 12 22.47 7.07 -14.76
C LYS A 12 22.62 8.05 -13.58
N GLN A 13 22.38 9.34 -13.82
CA GLN A 13 22.47 10.37 -12.77
C GLN A 13 21.36 10.24 -11.71
N ILE A 14 20.14 9.89 -12.11
CA ILE A 14 19.04 9.65 -11.16
C ILE A 14 19.31 8.37 -10.37
N LEU A 15 19.80 7.32 -11.05
CA LEU A 15 20.06 6.05 -10.41
C LEU A 15 21.23 6.12 -9.41
N SER A 16 22.25 6.96 -9.63
CA SER A 16 23.34 7.10 -8.65
C SER A 16 22.86 7.68 -7.31
N LYS A 17 21.91 8.62 -7.35
CA LYS A 17 21.32 9.25 -6.15
C LYS A 17 20.48 8.29 -5.33
N TYR A 18 19.77 7.37 -5.98
CA TYR A 18 18.98 6.35 -5.29
C TYR A 18 19.84 5.41 -4.44
N ALA A 19 21.09 5.14 -4.84
CA ALA A 19 21.98 4.24 -4.10
C ALA A 19 22.20 4.70 -2.64
N GLU A 20 22.20 6.02 -2.40
CA GLU A 20 22.27 6.60 -1.05
C GLU A 20 21.01 6.29 -0.22
N PHE A 21 19.84 6.25 -0.84
CA PHE A 21 18.62 5.86 -0.14
C PHE A 21 18.50 4.36 0.08
N SER A 22 19.14 3.54 -0.76
CA SER A 22 19.15 2.10 -0.57
C SER A 22 19.83 1.70 0.75
N SER A 23 20.79 2.48 1.25
CA SER A 23 21.41 2.22 2.55
C SER A 23 20.48 2.61 3.71
N LEU A 24 19.80 3.77 3.63
CA LEU A 24 18.78 4.19 4.59
C LEU A 24 17.60 3.22 4.64
N ARG A 25 17.22 2.70 3.46
CA ARG A 25 16.20 1.69 3.30
C ARG A 25 16.58 0.40 4.02
N GLY A 26 17.83 -0.03 3.96
CA GLY A 26 18.28 -1.28 4.58
C GLY A 26 17.65 -2.52 3.93
N GLU A 27 17.39 -3.56 4.72
CA GLU A 27 16.83 -4.85 4.27
C GLU A 27 15.30 -4.93 4.39
N PRO A 28 14.60 -5.74 3.58
CA PRO A 28 13.16 -5.90 3.68
C PRO A 28 12.72 -6.36 5.08
N ASN A 29 11.72 -5.68 5.65
CA ASN A 29 11.12 -6.09 6.92
C ASN A 29 9.99 -7.09 6.66
N GLN A 30 10.25 -8.36 6.94
CA GLN A 30 9.28 -9.44 6.79
C GLN A 30 8.05 -9.27 7.69
N GLU A 31 8.16 -8.53 8.81
CA GLU A 31 7.00 -8.26 9.66
C GLU A 31 5.95 -7.36 8.97
N LEU A 32 6.39 -6.63 7.95
CA LEU A 32 5.59 -5.68 7.16
C LEU A 32 5.32 -6.19 5.74
N ASP A 33 5.56 -7.48 5.46
CA ASP A 33 5.47 -8.08 4.12
C ASP A 33 6.26 -7.32 3.04
N GLN A 34 7.40 -6.75 3.40
CA GLN A 34 8.20 -6.00 2.42
C GLN A 34 8.97 -6.92 1.47
N TYR A 35 8.87 -6.62 0.18
CA TYR A 35 9.66 -7.23 -0.90
C TYR A 35 10.13 -6.12 -1.82
N PHE A 36 11.41 -5.75 -1.76
CA PHE A 36 11.87 -4.63 -2.55
C PHE A 36 11.95 -4.95 -4.03
N VAL A 37 11.42 -4.02 -4.82
CA VAL A 37 11.63 -4.04 -6.27
C VAL A 37 13.04 -3.59 -6.62
N THR A 38 13.46 -3.93 -7.83
CA THR A 38 14.70 -3.40 -8.39
C THR A 38 14.58 -1.91 -8.57
N GLN A 39 15.71 -1.22 -8.47
CA GLN A 39 15.78 0.22 -8.69
C GLN A 39 15.24 0.65 -10.07
N ASP A 40 15.46 -0.16 -11.11
CA ASP A 40 14.90 0.09 -12.45
C ASP A 40 13.37 0.00 -12.45
N THR A 41 12.78 -0.91 -11.68
CA THR A 41 11.32 -1.01 -11.50
C THR A 41 10.78 0.21 -10.78
N SER A 42 11.43 0.65 -9.69
CA SER A 42 11.04 1.85 -8.95
C SER A 42 10.99 3.08 -9.86
N LEU A 43 12.04 3.29 -10.66
CA LEU A 43 12.07 4.36 -11.65
C LEU A 43 10.98 4.20 -12.72
N LYS A 44 10.74 2.99 -13.22
CA LYS A 44 9.68 2.72 -14.20
C LYS A 44 8.29 3.05 -13.67
N ARG A 45 8.01 2.78 -12.39
CA ARG A 45 6.73 3.16 -11.75
C ARG A 45 6.55 4.69 -11.76
N ALA A 46 7.61 5.44 -11.50
CA ALA A 46 7.57 6.90 -11.58
C ALA A 46 7.37 7.44 -13.02
N LEU A 47 7.70 6.63 -14.04
CA LEU A 47 7.60 7.00 -15.46
C LEU A 47 6.39 6.41 -16.19
N LEU A 48 5.39 5.91 -15.46
CA LEU A 48 4.13 5.43 -16.06
C LEU A 48 3.40 6.52 -16.85
N PHE A 49 3.50 7.76 -16.36
CA PHE A 49 2.96 8.98 -16.96
C PHE A 49 4.13 9.93 -17.27
N GLN A 50 3.90 10.91 -18.13
CA GLN A 50 4.88 11.95 -18.41
C GLN A 50 5.09 12.79 -17.14
N PRO A 51 6.34 13.23 -16.82
CA PRO A 51 6.61 14.05 -15.65
C PRO A 51 5.69 15.28 -15.50
N GLU A 52 5.30 15.89 -16.62
CA GLU A 52 4.40 17.05 -16.69
C GLU A 52 2.98 16.72 -16.20
N GLU A 53 2.53 15.47 -16.30
CA GLU A 53 1.21 15.03 -15.82
C GLU A 53 1.14 15.03 -14.28
N TYR A 54 2.28 14.89 -13.61
CA TYR A 54 2.42 14.95 -12.16
C TYR A 54 2.73 16.37 -11.65
N GLU A 55 3.08 17.31 -12.53
CA GLU A 55 3.44 18.67 -12.13
C GLU A 55 2.24 19.38 -11.49
N ASN A 56 2.50 20.06 -10.36
CA ASN A 56 1.47 20.72 -9.54
C ASN A 56 0.33 19.80 -9.04
N LYS A 57 0.48 18.48 -9.13
CA LYS A 57 -0.48 17.49 -8.62
C LYS A 57 -0.24 17.13 -7.16
N TRP A 58 -1.28 16.59 -6.54
CA TRP A 58 -1.21 16.00 -5.21
C TRP A 58 -1.02 14.49 -5.35
N ILE A 59 0.09 13.99 -4.81
CA ILE A 59 0.47 12.58 -4.89
C ILE A 59 0.59 12.01 -3.49
N ILE A 60 0.03 10.82 -3.27
CA ILE A 60 0.15 10.08 -2.02
C ILE A 60 0.64 8.66 -2.28
N PHE A 61 1.54 8.21 -1.41
CA PHE A 61 2.02 6.84 -1.34
C PHE A 61 1.46 6.19 -0.09
N LEU A 62 0.79 5.05 -0.27
CA LEU A 62 0.36 4.15 0.80
C LEU A 62 1.42 3.04 0.91
N GLY A 63 2.51 3.36 1.60
CA GLY A 63 3.80 2.67 1.54
C GLY A 63 4.68 3.16 0.37
N ASP A 64 5.96 3.45 0.64
CA ASP A 64 6.93 3.86 -0.41
C ASP A 64 8.35 3.34 -0.14
N MET A 65 8.47 2.14 0.42
CA MET A 65 9.79 1.54 0.66
C MET A 65 10.52 1.17 -0.65
N ASP A 66 9.83 1.17 -1.79
CA ASP A 66 10.47 1.09 -3.10
C ASP A 66 10.99 2.42 -3.62
N LEU A 67 10.76 3.53 -2.90
CA LEU A 67 11.30 4.86 -3.18
C LEU A 67 10.84 5.44 -4.53
N VAL A 68 9.62 5.12 -4.94
CA VAL A 68 9.02 5.68 -6.17
C VAL A 68 8.79 7.18 -5.99
N GLY A 69 8.39 7.61 -4.79
CA GLY A 69 8.20 9.01 -4.45
C GLY A 69 9.48 9.85 -4.55
N PHE A 70 10.65 9.24 -4.34
CA PHE A 70 11.93 9.89 -4.60
C PHE A 70 12.11 10.24 -6.08
N HIS A 71 11.84 9.29 -6.98
CA HIS A 71 11.95 9.52 -8.41
C HIS A 71 10.95 10.56 -8.91
N LEU A 72 9.68 10.48 -8.50
CA LEU A 72 8.67 11.49 -8.85
C LEU A 72 9.05 12.87 -8.32
N GLY A 73 9.52 12.96 -7.09
CA GLY A 73 9.95 14.22 -6.49
C GLY A 73 11.10 14.90 -7.25
N LEU A 74 12.02 14.11 -7.81
CA LEU A 74 13.10 14.61 -8.66
C LEU A 74 12.63 15.04 -10.05
N LEU A 75 11.70 14.30 -10.64
CA LEU A 75 11.33 14.44 -12.05
C LEU A 75 10.19 15.43 -12.30
N ALA A 76 9.18 15.47 -11.42
CA ALA A 76 7.87 16.03 -11.74
C ALA A 76 7.45 17.27 -10.93
N LYS A 77 8.21 17.66 -9.89
CA LYS A 77 7.87 18.81 -9.02
C LYS A 77 6.39 18.83 -8.57
N PRO A 78 5.89 17.76 -7.93
CA PRO A 78 4.50 17.71 -7.47
C PRO A 78 4.21 18.80 -6.43
N LYS A 79 2.96 19.26 -6.38
CA LYS A 79 2.49 20.25 -5.40
C LYS A 79 2.54 19.71 -3.97
N ASP A 80 2.16 18.45 -3.81
CA ASP A 80 2.25 17.71 -2.54
C ASP A 80 2.72 16.28 -2.85
N LEU A 81 3.64 15.76 -2.04
CA LEU A 81 4.11 14.38 -2.12
C LEU A 81 4.08 13.77 -0.70
N ALA A 82 2.98 13.11 -0.39
CA ALA A 82 2.75 12.50 0.93
C ALA A 82 3.16 11.03 0.91
N VAL A 83 3.90 10.59 1.94
CA VAL A 83 4.23 9.19 2.15
C VAL A 83 3.65 8.74 3.49
N LEU A 84 2.75 7.77 3.45
CA LEU A 84 2.20 7.10 4.63
C LEU A 84 2.92 5.77 4.81
N ASP A 85 3.53 5.56 5.96
CA ASP A 85 4.19 4.29 6.26
C ASP A 85 4.29 4.08 7.78
N ILE A 86 4.24 2.83 8.21
CA ILE A 86 4.47 2.42 9.61
C ILE A 86 5.93 2.07 9.88
N ASP A 87 6.73 1.94 8.82
CA ASP A 87 8.14 1.66 8.94
C ASP A 87 8.90 2.86 9.52
N LYS A 88 9.59 2.63 10.64
CA LYS A 88 10.34 3.65 11.38
C LYS A 88 11.53 4.21 10.61
N ARG A 89 11.91 3.61 9.47
CA ARG A 89 12.96 4.11 8.57
C ARG A 89 12.45 5.21 7.62
N MET A 90 11.16 5.19 7.30
CA MET A 90 10.57 6.12 6.33
C MET A 90 10.72 7.62 6.69
N PRO A 91 10.59 8.06 7.97
CA PRO A 91 10.79 9.45 8.31
C PRO A 91 12.17 10.00 7.89
N GLU A 92 13.24 9.20 8.06
CA GLU A 92 14.61 9.61 7.71
C GLU A 92 14.79 9.68 6.19
N ILE A 93 14.23 8.72 5.46
CA ILE A 93 14.20 8.73 3.98
C ILE A 93 13.51 10.00 3.48
N VAL A 94 12.30 10.29 3.94
CA VAL A 94 11.54 11.46 3.50
C VAL A 94 12.22 12.77 3.93
N PHE A 95 12.87 12.80 5.09
CA PHE A 95 13.68 13.93 5.53
C PHE A 95 14.85 14.18 4.54
N SER A 96 15.58 13.13 4.18
CA SER A 96 16.68 13.22 3.21
C SER A 96 16.18 13.67 1.83
N MET A 97 15.04 13.15 1.35
CA MET A 97 14.38 13.62 0.12
C MET A 97 14.13 15.13 0.15
N LYS A 98 13.57 15.62 1.27
CA LYS A 98 13.18 17.02 1.43
C LYS A 98 14.36 17.98 1.49
N PHE A 99 15.40 17.63 2.26
CA PHE A 99 16.48 18.55 2.59
C PHE A 99 17.74 18.34 1.75
N ASN A 100 18.17 17.09 1.55
CA ASN A 100 19.38 16.78 0.79
C ASN A 100 19.12 16.87 -0.72
N TYR A 101 17.93 16.42 -1.15
CA TYR A 101 17.52 16.39 -2.56
C TYR A 101 16.58 17.51 -2.97
N LYS A 102 16.27 18.42 -2.04
CA LYS A 102 15.44 19.62 -2.27
C LYS A 102 14.03 19.33 -2.78
N ILE A 103 13.48 18.14 -2.51
CA ILE A 103 12.09 17.77 -2.84
C ILE A 103 11.16 18.38 -1.77
N ARG A 104 10.96 19.69 -1.82
CA ARG A 104 10.32 20.45 -0.72
C ARG A 104 8.88 20.03 -0.42
N SER A 105 8.16 19.51 -1.41
CA SER A 105 6.78 19.01 -1.29
C SER A 105 6.68 17.66 -0.58
N ALA A 106 7.79 16.95 -0.37
CA ALA A 106 7.81 15.68 0.34
C ALA A 106 7.43 15.86 1.83
N ARG A 107 6.57 14.98 2.33
CA ARG A 107 6.21 14.89 3.75
C ARG A 107 5.84 13.46 4.14
N TYR A 108 6.17 13.11 5.38
CA TYR A 108 5.92 11.81 5.98
C TYR A 108 4.74 11.87 6.95
N ILE A 109 3.95 10.79 7.00
CA ILE A 109 2.86 10.59 7.95
C ILE A 109 2.96 9.17 8.49
N ASN A 110 3.18 9.03 9.80
CA ASN A 110 3.10 7.72 10.45
C ASN A 110 1.64 7.28 10.53
N HIS A 111 1.26 6.27 9.76
CA HIS A 111 -0.12 5.80 9.71
C HIS A 111 -0.20 4.31 9.34
N ASP A 112 -0.75 3.50 10.25
CA ASP A 112 -1.16 2.13 9.94
C ASP A 112 -2.48 2.17 9.15
N LEU A 113 -2.48 1.62 7.93
CA LEU A 113 -3.65 1.61 7.04
C LEU A 113 -4.80 0.73 7.58
N ARG A 114 -4.56 -0.09 8.60
CA ARG A 114 -5.63 -0.71 9.39
C ARG A 114 -6.48 0.35 10.08
N ILE A 115 -5.90 1.46 10.52
CA ILE A 115 -6.64 2.59 11.09
C ILE A 115 -7.44 3.31 10.00
N ARG A 116 -8.62 3.80 10.34
CA ARG A 116 -9.43 4.62 9.42
C ARG A 116 -8.61 5.81 8.90
N MET A 117 -8.79 6.16 7.62
CA MET A 117 -8.02 7.24 7.01
C MET A 117 -8.29 8.60 7.70
N LEU A 118 -7.22 9.37 7.91
CA LEU A 118 -7.28 10.71 8.49
C LEU A 118 -8.13 11.64 7.63
N ALA A 119 -9.02 12.42 8.26
CA ALA A 119 -9.94 13.30 7.53
C ALA A 119 -9.23 14.30 6.61
N VAL A 120 -8.08 14.81 7.05
CA VAL A 120 -7.24 15.78 6.28
C VAL A 120 -6.56 15.16 5.06
N LEU A 121 -6.65 13.85 4.86
CA LEU A 121 -6.08 13.15 3.71
C LEU A 121 -7.13 12.72 2.70
N LYS A 122 -8.43 12.91 3.00
CA LYS A 122 -9.50 12.42 2.14
C LYS A 122 -9.76 13.35 0.94
N ASN A 123 -10.15 12.75 -0.18
CA ASN A 123 -10.69 13.44 -1.37
C ASN A 123 -9.84 14.56 -1.96
N GLN A 124 -8.51 14.42 -1.99
CA GLN A 124 -7.63 15.51 -2.46
C GLN A 124 -6.47 15.08 -3.36
N TYR A 125 -6.23 13.78 -3.53
CA TYR A 125 -5.08 13.28 -4.29
C TYR A 125 -5.43 12.91 -5.72
N ASP A 126 -4.58 13.34 -6.66
CA ASP A 126 -4.69 13.05 -8.09
C ASP A 126 -4.09 11.66 -8.43
N PHE A 127 -2.97 11.31 -7.79
CA PHE A 127 -2.30 10.04 -7.98
C PHE A 127 -2.05 9.36 -6.64
N ILE A 128 -2.40 8.08 -6.55
CA ILE A 128 -2.26 7.26 -5.36
C ILE A 128 -1.44 6.04 -5.72
N PHE A 129 -0.22 5.96 -5.20
CA PHE A 129 0.64 4.80 -5.38
C PHE A 129 0.51 3.88 -4.19
N THR A 130 0.42 2.58 -4.45
CA THR A 130 0.31 1.59 -3.40
C THR A 130 0.88 0.25 -3.85
N GLU A 131 1.60 -0.40 -2.96
CA GLU A 131 1.94 -1.82 -3.06
C GLU A 131 1.32 -2.53 -1.86
N SER A 132 0.24 -3.25 -2.10
CA SER A 132 -0.51 -3.93 -1.04
C SER A 132 0.12 -5.28 -0.71
N PRO A 133 -0.10 -5.80 0.51
CA PRO A 133 0.18 -7.20 0.82
C PRO A 133 -0.46 -8.14 -0.22
N MET A 134 0.20 -9.26 -0.51
CA MET A 134 -0.20 -10.23 -1.55
C MET A 134 -1.36 -11.14 -1.12
N THR A 135 -2.40 -10.54 -0.54
CA THR A 135 -3.63 -11.16 -0.01
C THR A 135 -4.85 -10.34 -0.44
N ILE A 136 -6.03 -10.95 -0.44
CA ILE A 136 -7.27 -10.21 -0.80
C ILE A 136 -7.59 -9.18 0.27
N GLU A 137 -7.40 -9.53 1.54
CA GLU A 137 -7.59 -8.64 2.69
C GLU A 137 -6.65 -7.43 2.65
N GLY A 138 -5.38 -7.65 2.29
CA GLY A 138 -4.39 -6.58 2.10
C GLY A 138 -4.76 -5.64 0.96
N ASN A 139 -5.15 -6.20 -0.19
CA ASN A 139 -5.63 -5.40 -1.32
C ASN A 139 -6.87 -4.59 -0.94
N GLU A 140 -7.86 -5.19 -0.27
CA GLU A 140 -9.09 -4.52 0.14
C GLU A 140 -8.81 -3.34 1.09
N VAL A 141 -7.94 -3.52 2.08
CA VAL A 141 -7.53 -2.45 3.01
C VAL A 141 -6.87 -1.30 2.25
N PHE A 142 -5.83 -1.60 1.47
CA PHE A 142 -5.05 -0.56 0.79
C PHE A 142 -5.88 0.17 -0.28
N LEU A 143 -6.69 -0.56 -1.06
CA LEU A 143 -7.62 0.05 -2.02
C LEU A 143 -8.69 0.89 -1.32
N SER A 144 -9.26 0.41 -0.21
CA SER A 144 -10.23 1.21 0.55
C SER A 144 -9.62 2.55 1.00
N ARG A 145 -8.36 2.54 1.46
CA ARG A 145 -7.64 3.77 1.84
C ARG A 145 -7.31 4.64 0.63
N ALA A 146 -6.90 4.04 -0.49
CA ALA A 146 -6.61 4.76 -1.72
C ALA A 146 -7.86 5.48 -2.27
N VAL A 147 -9.01 4.78 -2.28
CA VAL A 147 -10.31 5.32 -2.67
C VAL A 147 -10.75 6.46 -1.74
N GLN A 148 -10.45 6.39 -0.44
CA GLN A 148 -10.72 7.49 0.50
C GLN A 148 -9.84 8.74 0.24
N CYS A 149 -8.60 8.55 -0.20
CA CYS A 149 -7.66 9.64 -0.48
C CYS A 149 -7.91 10.34 -1.83
N ALA A 150 -8.33 9.59 -2.84
CA ALA A 150 -8.53 10.05 -4.20
C ALA A 150 -9.61 11.13 -4.33
N LYS A 151 -9.39 12.14 -5.19
CA LYS A 151 -10.47 13.06 -5.57
C LYS A 151 -11.59 12.27 -6.26
N LYS A 152 -12.82 12.77 -6.12
CA LYS A 152 -14.03 12.20 -6.71
C LYS A 152 -14.47 13.01 -7.92
N ASP A 153 -13.51 13.37 -8.77
CA ASP A 153 -13.68 14.17 -9.98
C ASP A 153 -13.58 13.33 -11.27
N GLY A 154 -13.36 12.01 -11.13
CA GLY A 154 -13.22 11.11 -12.27
C GLY A 154 -11.82 11.10 -12.91
N ASP A 155 -10.85 11.87 -12.41
CA ASP A 155 -9.52 11.97 -13.02
C ASP A 155 -8.40 11.36 -12.17
N SER A 156 -8.72 10.95 -10.94
CA SER A 156 -7.74 10.37 -10.02
C SER A 156 -7.39 8.93 -10.41
N ARG A 157 -6.09 8.59 -10.34
CA ARG A 157 -5.60 7.23 -10.60
C ARG A 157 -4.98 6.60 -9.36
N ILE A 158 -5.35 5.35 -9.10
CA ILE A 158 -4.66 4.45 -8.19
C ILE A 158 -3.71 3.58 -9.01
N ILE A 159 -2.41 3.68 -8.72
CA ILE A 159 -1.37 2.81 -9.25
C ILE A 159 -1.17 1.70 -8.22
N LEU A 160 -1.78 0.55 -8.47
CA LEU A 160 -1.72 -0.63 -7.61
C LEU A 160 -0.67 -1.59 -8.16
N SER A 161 0.38 -1.83 -7.38
CA SER A 161 1.28 -2.96 -7.58
C SER A 161 0.89 -4.10 -6.66
N THR A 162 0.60 -5.27 -7.22
CA THR A 162 0.13 -6.41 -6.44
C THR A 162 0.29 -7.69 -7.25
N ASP A 163 0.37 -8.82 -6.54
CA ASP A 163 0.09 -10.13 -7.10
C ASP A 163 -0.58 -10.96 -6.00
N ILE A 164 -1.33 -11.96 -6.42
CA ILE A 164 -2.09 -12.83 -5.52
C ILE A 164 -2.03 -14.26 -6.04
N LYS A 165 -2.45 -15.21 -5.20
CA LYS A 165 -2.61 -16.60 -5.64
C LYS A 165 -3.56 -16.66 -6.84
N GLU A 166 -3.25 -17.49 -7.84
CA GLU A 166 -3.93 -17.51 -9.14
C GLU A 166 -5.44 -17.75 -8.97
N GLU A 167 -5.81 -18.65 -8.07
CA GLU A 167 -7.19 -19.00 -7.74
C GLU A 167 -8.00 -17.86 -7.12
N LYS A 168 -7.34 -16.78 -6.66
CA LYS A 168 -7.99 -15.61 -6.06
C LYS A 168 -8.11 -14.42 -7.01
N LYS A 169 -7.67 -14.55 -8.28
CA LYS A 169 -7.69 -13.41 -9.22
C LYS A 169 -9.08 -12.82 -9.42
N ASP A 170 -10.10 -13.66 -9.49
CA ASP A 170 -11.48 -13.22 -9.62
C ASP A 170 -11.95 -12.43 -8.38
N GLU A 171 -11.45 -12.76 -7.19
CA GLU A 171 -11.72 -11.99 -5.95
C GLU A 171 -11.10 -10.59 -6.03
N LEU A 172 -9.90 -10.43 -6.61
CA LEU A 172 -9.26 -9.13 -6.77
C LEU A 172 -10.03 -8.24 -7.77
N TYR A 173 -10.45 -8.79 -8.91
CA TYR A 173 -11.31 -8.04 -9.84
C TYR A 173 -12.66 -7.69 -9.22
N SER A 174 -13.22 -8.60 -8.41
CA SER A 174 -14.45 -8.32 -7.65
C SER A 174 -14.26 -7.15 -6.67
N LEU A 175 -13.09 -6.97 -6.05
CA LEU A 175 -12.80 -5.80 -5.22
C LEU A 175 -12.82 -4.50 -6.03
N PHE A 176 -12.28 -4.51 -7.25
CA PHE A 176 -12.34 -3.33 -8.14
C PHE A 176 -13.79 -2.96 -8.46
N ASP A 177 -14.60 -3.95 -8.82
CA ASP A 177 -16.01 -3.76 -9.16
C ASP A 177 -16.83 -3.24 -7.96
N GLN A 178 -16.63 -3.82 -6.78
CA GLN A 178 -17.30 -3.41 -5.55
C GLN A 178 -17.02 -1.96 -5.17
N MET A 179 -15.77 -1.51 -5.37
CA MET A 179 -15.38 -0.12 -5.13
C MET A 179 -15.66 0.80 -6.33
N ASN A 180 -16.24 0.26 -7.40
CA ASN A 180 -16.54 0.94 -8.65
C ASN A 180 -15.30 1.63 -9.23
N LEU A 181 -14.23 0.86 -9.38
CA LEU A 181 -12.96 1.28 -9.99
C LEU A 181 -12.88 0.79 -11.43
N GLU A 182 -12.51 1.67 -12.35
CA GLU A 182 -12.31 1.31 -13.75
C GLU A 182 -10.85 0.89 -13.98
N VAL A 183 -10.61 -0.31 -14.52
CA VAL A 183 -9.26 -0.77 -14.89
C VAL A 183 -8.86 -0.13 -16.22
N GLU A 184 -8.11 0.98 -16.18
CA GLU A 184 -7.58 1.62 -17.40
C GLU A 184 -6.49 0.75 -18.03
N GLN A 185 -5.61 0.17 -17.21
CA GLN A 185 -4.53 -0.70 -17.66
C GLN A 185 -4.23 -1.81 -16.64
N HIS A 186 -3.93 -3.00 -17.16
CA HIS A 186 -3.33 -4.11 -16.42
C HIS A 186 -2.05 -4.53 -17.14
N ILE A 187 -0.91 -4.29 -16.48
CA ILE A 187 0.43 -4.54 -17.04
C ILE A 187 1.04 -5.74 -16.30
N LYS A 188 1.11 -6.87 -16.99
CA LYS A 188 1.61 -8.13 -16.43
C LYS A 188 3.13 -8.10 -16.21
N ASP A 189 3.58 -8.75 -15.15
CA ASP A 189 4.99 -8.92 -14.80
C ASP A 189 5.80 -7.59 -14.80
N PHE A 190 5.12 -6.48 -14.50
CA PHE A 190 5.71 -5.15 -14.54
C PHE A 190 6.76 -4.98 -13.45
N ASN A 191 6.40 -5.35 -12.22
CA ASN A 191 7.28 -5.16 -11.08
C ASN A 191 8.28 -6.30 -11.01
N LYS A 192 9.57 -5.99 -10.89
CA LYS A 192 10.62 -7.01 -10.70
C LYS A 192 11.21 -6.87 -9.31
N TYR A 193 11.21 -7.96 -8.56
CA TYR A 193 11.74 -8.01 -7.20
C TYR A 193 13.18 -8.50 -7.19
N SER A 194 13.97 -8.02 -6.23
CA SER A 194 15.34 -8.49 -6.02
C SER A 194 15.39 -9.91 -5.44
N PHE A 195 14.29 -10.37 -4.85
CA PHE A 195 14.15 -11.68 -4.20
C PHE A 195 12.80 -12.33 -4.58
N LYS A 196 12.64 -13.61 -4.22
CA LYS A 196 11.32 -14.26 -4.33
C LYS A 196 10.38 -13.71 -3.27
N THR A 197 9.16 -13.39 -3.68
CA THR A 197 8.08 -12.96 -2.80
C THR A 197 7.47 -14.13 -2.05
N VAL A 198 6.49 -13.87 -1.17
CA VAL A 198 5.70 -14.92 -0.50
C VAL A 198 5.04 -15.91 -1.45
N LEU A 199 4.78 -15.51 -2.69
CA LEU A 199 4.20 -16.37 -3.72
C LEU A 199 5.26 -17.22 -4.46
N GLY A 200 6.53 -17.11 -4.08
CA GLY A 200 7.64 -17.79 -4.74
C GLY A 200 8.04 -17.21 -6.10
N LYS A 201 7.47 -16.05 -6.48
CA LYS A 201 7.71 -15.35 -7.75
C LYS A 201 8.71 -14.21 -7.57
N THR A 202 9.33 -13.76 -8.67
CA THR A 202 10.22 -12.59 -8.69
C THR A 202 9.60 -11.41 -9.43
N ASN A 203 8.31 -11.48 -9.72
CA ASN A 203 7.56 -10.46 -10.43
C ASN A 203 6.12 -10.37 -9.91
N SER A 204 5.48 -9.23 -10.21
CA SER A 204 4.05 -9.01 -9.97
C SER A 204 3.49 -8.04 -11.01
N ASP A 205 2.17 -7.92 -11.02
CA ASP A 205 1.45 -7.09 -11.97
C ASP A 205 1.30 -5.65 -11.44
N LEU A 206 1.02 -4.73 -12.37
CA LEU A 206 0.67 -3.36 -12.06
C LEU A 206 -0.67 -3.02 -12.71
N PHE A 207 -1.54 -2.39 -11.93
CA PHE A 207 -2.84 -1.89 -12.38
C PHE A 207 -2.86 -0.37 -12.30
N ILE A 208 -3.42 0.27 -13.33
CA ILE A 208 -3.82 1.68 -13.28
C ILE A 208 -5.34 1.66 -13.20
N LEU A 209 -5.86 2.06 -12.04
CA LEU A 209 -7.28 2.08 -11.73
C LEU A 209 -7.75 3.53 -11.67
N ARG A 210 -8.78 3.86 -12.44
CA ARG A 210 -9.43 5.16 -12.40
C ARG A 210 -10.50 5.19 -11.33
N VAL A 211 -10.48 6.24 -10.51
CA VAL A 211 -11.48 6.51 -9.48
C VAL A 211 -12.58 7.37 -10.07
N LEU A 212 -13.79 6.83 -10.14
CA LEU A 212 -14.99 7.50 -10.63
C LEU A 212 -15.65 8.35 -9.52
N GLU A 213 -16.54 9.25 -9.90
CA GLU A 213 -17.25 10.15 -8.96
C GLU A 213 -18.02 9.37 -7.88
N ASN A 214 -18.59 8.22 -8.23
CA ASN A 214 -19.35 7.34 -7.33
C ASN A 214 -18.51 6.19 -6.75
N SER A 215 -17.19 6.13 -6.98
CA SER A 215 -16.33 5.12 -6.34
C SER A 215 -16.32 5.25 -4.82
N LYS A 216 -16.45 4.13 -4.12
CA LYS A 216 -16.60 4.09 -2.66
C LYS A 216 -15.74 2.99 -2.06
N GLU A 217 -15.17 3.25 -0.89
CA GLU A 217 -14.39 2.23 -0.18
C GLU A 217 -15.28 1.12 0.39
N ASN A 218 -14.74 -0.10 0.45
CA ASN A 218 -15.38 -1.21 1.17
C ASN A 218 -15.24 -1.02 2.69
N ILE A 219 -14.05 -0.60 3.15
CA ILE A 219 -13.72 -0.47 4.57
C ILE A 219 -13.75 1.00 5.00
N VAL A 220 -14.89 1.43 5.54
CA VAL A 220 -15.09 2.83 5.99
C VAL A 220 -14.30 3.16 7.27
N ASN A 221 -14.25 2.22 8.22
CA ASN A 221 -13.67 2.41 9.56
C ASN A 221 -12.35 1.63 9.72
N HIS A 222 -11.96 1.34 10.96
CA HIS A 222 -10.80 0.52 11.26
C HIS A 222 -10.98 -0.91 10.70
N TYR A 223 -9.92 -1.45 10.11
CA TYR A 223 -9.80 -2.86 9.78
C TYR A 223 -9.22 -3.60 10.98
N LEU A 224 -9.89 -4.67 11.40
CA LEU A 224 -9.57 -5.38 12.65
C LEU A 224 -9.09 -6.80 12.41
N GLY A 225 -9.01 -7.24 11.15
CA GLY A 225 -8.56 -8.57 10.77
C GLY A 225 -7.05 -8.64 10.49
N PRO A 226 -6.55 -9.84 10.18
CA PRO A 226 -5.24 -10.03 9.53
C PRO A 226 -5.26 -9.47 8.11
N MET A 227 -4.14 -8.93 7.62
CA MET A 227 -4.03 -8.50 6.21
C MET A 227 -2.71 -8.93 5.57
N PHE A 228 -1.65 -9.12 6.36
CA PHE A 228 -0.39 -9.60 5.82
C PHE A 228 -0.47 -11.09 5.48
N PHE A 229 0.24 -11.52 4.44
CA PHE A 229 0.30 -12.91 3.99
C PHE A 229 0.65 -13.86 5.12
N ARG A 230 1.66 -13.52 5.94
CA ARG A 230 2.03 -14.31 7.12
C ARG A 230 0.94 -14.37 8.19
N GLU A 231 0.07 -13.36 8.27
CA GLU A 231 -1.07 -13.33 9.22
C GLU A 231 -2.21 -14.21 8.69
N ILE A 232 -2.46 -14.18 7.38
CA ILE A 232 -3.50 -14.96 6.70
C ILE A 232 -3.14 -16.46 6.67
N GLU A 233 -1.90 -16.82 6.38
CA GLU A 233 -1.47 -18.22 6.25
C GLU A 233 -1.23 -18.92 7.60
N GLN A 234 -1.36 -18.20 8.73
CA GLN A 234 -1.31 -18.83 10.05
C GLN A 234 -2.48 -19.81 10.24
N LYS A 235 -2.15 -20.99 10.77
CA LYS A 235 -3.11 -22.04 11.14
C LYS A 235 -4.12 -21.55 12.18
N THR A 236 -3.65 -20.80 13.17
CA THR A 236 -4.50 -20.16 14.16
C THR A 236 -4.35 -18.65 14.05
N LYS A 237 -5.46 -17.93 14.24
CA LYS A 237 -5.49 -16.48 14.15
C LYS A 237 -5.89 -15.93 15.52
N PRO A 238 -4.96 -15.31 16.27
CA PRO A 238 -5.26 -14.80 17.59
C PRO A 238 -6.08 -13.51 17.48
N TYR A 239 -7.23 -13.46 18.15
CA TYR A 239 -8.03 -12.25 18.31
C TYR A 239 -8.06 -11.81 19.77
N ARG A 240 -7.86 -10.52 20.00
CA ARG A 240 -7.85 -9.89 21.31
C ARG A 240 -9.21 -9.26 21.60
N CYS A 241 -9.80 -9.63 22.73
CA CYS A 241 -10.97 -8.98 23.30
C CYS A 241 -10.58 -7.72 24.08
N LYS A 242 -11.52 -6.78 24.28
CA LYS A 242 -11.34 -5.58 25.13
C LYS A 242 -10.86 -5.85 26.56
N CYS A 243 -11.16 -7.03 27.12
CA CYS A 243 -10.72 -7.43 28.46
C CYS A 243 -9.27 -7.98 28.49
N GLY A 244 -8.58 -7.95 27.35
CA GLY A 244 -7.22 -8.46 27.18
C GLY A 244 -7.13 -9.96 26.89
N ASN A 245 -8.24 -10.70 26.92
CA ASN A 245 -8.23 -12.13 26.57
C ASN A 245 -7.88 -12.33 25.09
N ILE A 246 -7.02 -13.29 24.80
CA ILE A 246 -6.71 -13.72 23.44
C ILE A 246 -7.48 -15.02 23.17
N ILE A 247 -8.11 -15.10 22.01
CA ILE A 247 -8.85 -16.27 21.52
C ILE A 247 -8.20 -16.71 20.20
N GLU A 248 -7.78 -17.97 20.11
CA GLU A 248 -7.17 -18.55 18.91
C GLU A 248 -8.23 -19.12 17.95
N ILE A 249 -8.60 -18.35 16.92
CA ILE A 249 -9.47 -18.86 15.84
C ILE A 249 -8.73 -19.92 15.03
N GLY A 250 -9.40 -21.03 14.71
CA GLY A 250 -8.82 -22.26 14.17
C GLY A 250 -8.43 -23.29 15.23
N LYS A 251 -8.51 -22.94 16.53
CA LYS A 251 -8.22 -23.86 17.65
C LYS A 251 -9.31 -23.85 18.72
N GLU A 252 -9.61 -22.68 19.29
CA GLU A 252 -10.65 -22.51 20.32
C GLU A 252 -12.04 -22.32 19.71
N MET A 253 -12.09 -21.71 18.53
CA MET A 253 -13.29 -21.48 17.73
C MET A 253 -12.95 -21.71 16.26
N SER A 254 -13.94 -22.05 15.44
CA SER A 254 -13.77 -22.35 14.02
C SER A 254 -13.68 -21.09 13.15
N SER A 255 -14.39 -20.02 13.51
CA SER A 255 -14.42 -18.77 12.75
C SER A 255 -14.53 -17.53 13.64
N VAL A 256 -14.28 -16.36 13.05
CA VAL A 256 -14.52 -15.07 13.70
C VAL A 256 -16.01 -14.84 13.93
N ASP A 257 -16.89 -15.30 13.03
CA ASP A 257 -18.34 -15.20 13.20
C ASP A 257 -18.81 -15.98 14.44
N GLU A 258 -18.27 -17.18 14.67
CA GLU A 258 -18.53 -17.95 15.89
C GLU A 258 -18.08 -17.18 17.15
N LEU A 259 -16.97 -16.44 17.07
CA LEU A 259 -16.51 -15.59 18.16
C LEU A 259 -17.48 -14.43 18.46
N TYR A 260 -18.05 -13.81 17.43
CA TYR A 260 -19.09 -12.79 17.59
C TYR A 260 -20.39 -13.37 18.19
N GLU A 261 -20.79 -14.57 17.76
CA GLU A 261 -22.00 -15.24 18.25
C GLU A 261 -21.88 -15.69 19.72
N LYS A 262 -20.79 -16.39 20.05
CA LYS A 262 -20.55 -16.94 21.40
C LYS A 262 -20.05 -15.88 22.37
N GLY A 263 -19.26 -14.92 21.88
CA GLY A 263 -18.57 -13.93 22.68
C GLY A 263 -17.29 -14.43 23.34
N CYS A 264 -16.57 -13.50 23.95
CA CYS A 264 -15.33 -13.78 24.66
C CYS A 264 -15.57 -14.80 25.79
N PRO A 265 -14.87 -15.95 25.82
CA PRO A 265 -15.02 -16.96 26.86
C PRO A 265 -14.76 -16.46 28.29
N LYS A 266 -13.97 -15.38 28.42
CA LYS A 266 -13.59 -14.80 29.72
C LYS A 266 -14.59 -13.76 30.25
N CYS A 267 -15.19 -12.94 29.38
CA CYS A 267 -15.98 -11.78 29.82
C CYS A 267 -17.34 -11.62 29.13
N GLY A 268 -17.69 -12.51 28.20
CA GLY A 268 -18.98 -12.48 27.48
C GLY A 268 -19.14 -11.34 26.47
N HIS A 269 -18.11 -10.50 26.24
CA HIS A 269 -18.16 -9.44 25.23
C HIS A 269 -18.36 -10.03 23.82
N LYS A 270 -19.23 -9.43 22.99
CA LYS A 270 -19.65 -9.96 21.68
C LYS A 270 -19.50 -8.98 20.51
N GLU A 271 -18.91 -7.81 20.75
CA GLU A 271 -18.74 -6.80 19.71
C GLU A 271 -17.29 -6.83 19.24
N VAL A 272 -16.54 -5.74 19.34
CA VAL A 272 -15.22 -5.59 18.74
C VAL A 272 -14.17 -6.60 19.26
N PHE A 273 -13.61 -7.39 18.33
CA PHE A 273 -12.41 -8.20 18.50
C PHE A 273 -11.34 -7.75 17.50
N VAL A 274 -10.10 -7.64 17.95
CA VAL A 274 -8.99 -7.11 17.12
C VAL A 274 -7.96 -8.21 16.91
N TYR A 275 -7.57 -8.46 15.66
CA TYR A 275 -6.49 -9.39 15.33
C TYR A 275 -5.22 -8.98 16.08
N ASN A 276 -4.65 -9.91 16.82
CA ASN A 276 -3.52 -9.66 17.70
C ASN A 276 -2.20 -9.74 16.93
N SER A 277 -1.96 -8.77 16.05
CA SER A 277 -0.72 -8.66 15.27
C SER A 277 0.48 -8.23 16.13
N SER A 278 1.69 -8.51 15.63
CA SER A 278 2.92 -7.90 16.12
C SER A 278 2.98 -6.40 15.79
N ILE A 279 2.29 -5.97 14.73
CA ILE A 279 2.06 -4.55 14.43
C ILE A 279 0.92 -4.05 15.30
N LYS A 280 1.21 -3.08 16.17
CA LYS A 280 0.24 -2.53 17.10
C LYS A 280 -0.53 -1.38 16.45
N LEU A 281 -1.85 -1.43 16.58
CA LEU A 281 -2.72 -0.29 16.38
C LEU A 281 -2.47 0.67 17.54
N GLU A 282 -1.55 1.62 17.36
CA GLU A 282 -1.27 2.72 18.31
C GLU A 282 -2.31 3.85 18.18
#